data_AF-A0A1W1I8V4-F1
#
_entry.id   AF-A0A1W1I8V4-F1
#
_cell.length_a   1.000
_cell.length_b   1.000
_cell.length_c   1.000
_cell.angle_alpha   90.00
_cell.angle_beta   90.00
_cell.angle_gamma   90.00
#
_symmetry.space_group_name_H-M   'P 1'
#
loop_
_entity.id
_entity.type
_entity.pdbx_description
1 polymer ?
#
loop_
_entity_poly.entity_id
_entity_poly.type
_entity_poly.pdbx_seq_one_letter_code
_entity_poly.pdbx_strand_id
1 'polypeptide(L)' 'MDRLKPVIETLFRAKQQRRKKLVALPFPEKVRAVIRMQQMAAPILLARGKSVRVWELGLVQDGRLSSGARQDN' A
#
# COMPACT_ATOMS: atom_id res chain seq x y z
N MET A 1 27.98 -12.93 -19.92
CA MET A 1 26.56 -12.68 -19.57
C MET A 1 25.97 -13.73 -18.60
N ASP A 2 26.73 -14.75 -18.15
CA ASP A 2 26.14 -15.88 -17.40
C ASP A 2 26.01 -15.71 -15.88
N ARG A 3 26.75 -14.78 -15.26
CA ARG A 3 26.62 -14.48 -13.82
C ARG A 3 25.38 -13.65 -13.47
N LEU A 4 24.80 -12.93 -14.45
CA LEU A 4 23.59 -12.13 -14.24
C LEU A 4 22.33 -13.00 -14.14
N LYS A 5 22.29 -14.12 -14.88
CA LYS A 5 21.16 -15.07 -14.88
C LYS A 5 20.79 -15.60 -13.48
N PRO A 6 21.72 -16.09 -12.64
CA PRO A 6 21.37 -16.59 -11.30
C PRO A 6 20.90 -15.50 -10.34
N VAL A 7 21.45 -14.28 -10.43
CA VAL A 7 21.02 -13.15 -9.59
C VAL A 7 19.59 -12.75 -9.95
N ILE A 8 19.30 -12.62 -11.24
CA ILE A 8 17.96 -12.29 -11.74
C ILE A 8 16.94 -13.36 -11.31
N GLU A 9 17.26 -14.63 -11.47
CA GLU A 9 16.39 -15.75 -11.05
C GLU A 9 16.08 -15.69 -9.55
N THR A 10 17.08 -15.41 -8.72
CA THR A 10 16.91 -15.26 -7.27
C THR A 10 15.96 -14.11 -6.94
N LEU A 11 16.11 -12.96 -7.61
CA LEU A 11 15.21 -11.81 -7.43
C LEU A 11 13.78 -12.13 -7.86
N PHE A 12 13.59 -12.85 -8.96
CA PHE A 12 12.27 -13.28 -9.42
C PHE A 12 11.62 -14.25 -8.42
N ARG A 13 12.37 -15.23 -7.92
CA ARG A 13 11.87 -16.16 -6.88
C ARG A 13 11.45 -15.42 -5.61
N ALA A 14 12.27 -14.50 -5.11
CA ALA A 14 11.94 -13.69 -3.94
C ALA A 14 10.68 -12.84 -4.17
N LYS A 15 10.54 -12.23 -5.35
CA LYS A 15 9.35 -11.46 -5.75
C LYS A 15 8.10 -12.33 -5.80
N GLN A 16 8.20 -13.53 -6.37
CA GLN A 16 7.09 -14.49 -6.44
C GLN A 16 6.68 -15.00 -5.06
N GLN A 17 7.65 -15.32 -4.19
CA GLN A 17 7.36 -15.74 -2.82
C GLN A 17 6.66 -14.63 -2.03
N ARG A 18 7.11 -13.37 -2.18
CA ARG A 18 6.44 -12.22 -1.57
C ARG A 18 5.00 -12.07 -2.06
N ARG A 19 4.74 -12.25 -3.36
CA ARG A 19 3.37 -12.21 -3.92
C ARG A 19 2.47 -13.28 -3.30
N LYS A 20 2.96 -14.52 -3.18
CA LYS A 20 2.21 -15.60 -2.51
C LYS A 20 1.85 -15.24 -1.07
N LYS A 21 2.80 -14.69 -0.31
CA LYS A 21 2.55 -14.21 1.07
C LYS A 21 1.50 -13.10 1.12
N LEU A 22 1.58 -12.11 0.24
CA LEU A 22 0.61 -11.00 0.18
C LEU A 22 -0.80 -11.46 -0.21
N VAL A 23 -0.92 -12.42 -1.13
CA VAL A 23 -2.21 -13.00 -1.53
C VAL A 23 -2.87 -13.74 -0.36
N ALA A 24 -2.08 -14.41 0.48
CA ALA A 24 -2.58 -15.14 1.64
C ALA A 24 -3.01 -14.25 2.82
N LEU A 25 -2.75 -12.93 2.78
CA LEU A 25 -3.12 -12.04 3.87
C LEU A 25 -4.65 -11.92 4.03
N PRO A 26 -5.16 -11.81 5.27
CA PRO A 26 -6.55 -11.43 5.54
C PRO A 26 -6.90 -10.09 4.89
N PHE A 27 -8.18 -9.89 4.56
CA PHE A 27 -8.67 -8.66 3.94
C PHE A 27 -8.23 -7.37 4.68
N PRO A 28 -8.35 -7.27 6.02
CA PRO A 28 -7.92 -6.05 6.74
C PRO A 28 -6.43 -5.74 6.54
N GLU A 29 -5.57 -6.76 6.52
CA GLU A 29 -4.13 -6.58 6.31
C GLU A 29 -3.80 -6.16 4.89
N LYS A 30 -4.55 -6.65 3.89
CA LYS A 30 -4.42 -6.20 2.50
C LYS A 30 -4.76 -4.71 2.38
N VAL A 31 -5.83 -4.26 3.04
CA VAL A 31 -6.22 -2.84 3.05
C VAL A 31 -5.13 -1.98 3.71
N ARG A 32 -4.59 -2.40 4.85
CA ARG A 32 -3.47 -1.70 5.51
C ARG A 32 -2.24 -1.58 4.61
N ALA A 33 -1.90 -2.65 3.87
CA ALA A 33 -0.80 -2.61 2.92
C ALA A 33 -1.03 -1.58 1.80
N VAL A 34 -2.25 -1.48 1.27
CA VAL A 34 -2.63 -0.48 0.26
C VAL A 34 -2.53 0.94 0.83
N ILE A 35 -3.03 1.18 2.04
CA ILE A 35 -2.92 2.47 2.72
C ILE A 35 -1.46 2.87 2.88
N ARG A 36 -0.59 1.94 3.31
CA ARG A 36 0.84 2.22 3.44
C ARG A 36 1.48 2.58 2.09
N MET A 37 1.07 1.92 1.01
CA MET A 37 1.51 2.27 -0.35
C MET A 37 1.05 3.66 -0.76
N GLN A 38 -0.20 4.03 -0.45
CA GLN A 38 -0.72 5.37 -0.71
C GLN A 38 0.03 6.44 0.08
N GLN A 39 0.37 6.20 1.35
CA GLN A 39 1.17 7.11 2.18
C GLN A 39 2.55 7.38 1.55
N MET A 40 3.21 6.34 1.03
CA MET A 40 4.51 6.49 0.36
C MET A 40 4.39 7.22 -0.98
N ALA A 41 3.30 6.99 -1.72
CA ALA A 41 3.08 7.63 -3.02
C ALA A 41 2.59 9.08 -2.91
N ALA A 42 1.85 9.42 -1.85
CA ALA A 42 1.26 10.73 -1.63
C ALA A 42 2.25 11.90 -1.79
N PRO A 43 3.44 11.93 -1.13
CA PRO A 43 4.37 13.05 -1.28
C PRO A 43 4.86 13.22 -2.72
N ILE A 44 5.10 12.12 -3.43
CA ILE A 44 5.55 12.16 -4.84
C ILE A 44 4.45 12.73 -5.75
N LEU A 45 3.20 12.35 -5.51
CA LEU A 45 2.08 12.79 -6.33
C LEU A 45 1.68 14.24 -6.02
N LEU A 46 1.75 14.65 -4.75
CA LEU A 46 1.57 16.05 -4.32
C LEU A 46 2.63 16.95 -4.96
N ALA A 47 3.91 16.54 -4.94
CA ALA A 47 5.00 17.26 -5.60
C ALA A 47 4.80 17.41 -7.11
N ARG A 48 3.97 16.55 -7.73
CA ARG A 48 3.59 16.62 -9.15
C ARG A 48 2.31 17.44 -9.39
N GLY A 49 1.84 18.18 -8.39
CA GLY A 49 0.64 19.03 -8.47
C GLY A 49 -0.67 18.25 -8.48
N LYS A 50 -0.68 16.96 -8.12
CA LYS A 50 -1.91 16.18 -8.01
C LYS A 50 -2.50 16.30 -6.60
N SER A 51 -3.79 16.58 -6.51
CA SER A 51 -4.51 16.41 -5.26
C SER A 51 -4.61 14.92 -4.92
N VAL A 52 -4.10 14.53 -3.75
CA VAL A 52 -4.08 13.13 -3.29
C VAL A 52 -4.61 13.03 -1.88
N ARG A 53 -5.51 12.07 -1.67
CA ARG A 53 -6.03 11.69 -0.36
C ARG A 53 -5.67 10.23 -0.07
N VAL A 54 -4.98 10.00 1.03
CA VAL A 54 -4.70 8.64 1.56
C VAL A 54 -5.97 8.12 2.21
N TRP A 55 -6.28 6.83 2.03
CA TRP A 55 -7.43 6.24 2.69
C TRP A 55 -7.20 6.13 4.20
N GLU A 56 -8.23 6.45 4.97
CA GLU A 56 -8.25 6.29 6.41
C GLU A 56 -9.07 5.05 6.76
N LEU A 57 -8.53 4.19 7.62
CA LEU A 57 -9.37 3.20 8.29
C LEU A 57 -10.17 3.96 9.33
N GLY A 58 -11.40 4.33 8.99
CA GLY A 58 -12.36 4.78 9.98
C GLY A 58 -12.41 3.73 11.09
N LEU A 59 -12.20 4.16 12.33
CA LEU A 59 -12.51 3.32 13.47
C LEU A 59 -14.01 3.04 13.38
N VAL A 60 -14.40 1.86 12.90
CA VAL A 60 -15.75 1.36 13.12
C VAL A 60 -15.79 0.99 14.60
N GLN A 61 -16.01 1.99 15.45
CA GLN A 61 -16.53 1.76 16.80
C GLN A 61 -18.04 1.65 16.64
N ASP A 62 -18.56 0.44 16.83
CA ASP A 62 -19.99 0.15 17.00
C ASP A 62 -20.91 0.78 15.94
N GLY A 63 -20.67 0.46 14.66
CA GLY A 63 -21.62 0.73 13.59
C GLY A 63 -21.89 2.21 13.26
N ARG A 64 -21.12 3.14 13.83
CA ARG A 64 -21.19 4.56 13.45
C ARG A 64 -19.89 4.97 12.79
N LEU A 65 -19.98 5.41 11.53
CA LEU A 65 -18.87 6.02 10.82
C LEU A 65 -18.49 7.33 11.55
N SER A 66 -17.38 7.33 12.28
CA SER A 66 -16.80 8.58 12.78
C SER A 66 -16.32 9.39 11.57
N SER A 67 -17.11 10.39 11.18
CA SER A 67 -16.75 11.42 10.20
C SER A 67 -15.48 12.15 10.67
N GLY A 68 -14.31 11.70 10.22
CA GLY A 68 -13.05 12.44 10.34
C GLY A 68 -13.19 13.79 9.65
N ALA A 69 -12.92 14.84 10.41
CA ALA A 69 -13.27 16.23 10.14
C ALA A 69 -12.83 16.75 8.76
N ARG A 70 -13.72 17.57 8.17
CA ARG A 70 -13.33 18.60 7.21
C ARG A 70 -12.27 19.49 7.86
N GLN A 71 -11.10 19.56 7.25
CA GLN A 71 -10.21 20.70 7.40
C GLN A 71 -10.05 21.29 6.00
N ASP A 72 -10.87 22.30 5.74
CA ASP A 72 -10.71 23.20 4.62
C ASP A 72 -9.40 23.97 4.83
N ASN A 73 -8.53 23.98 3.83
CA ASN A 73 -7.55 25.03 3.60
C ASN A 73 -7.36 25.21 2.09
#